data_AF-W0RFG4-F1
#
_entry.id   AF-W0RFG4-F1
#
_cell.length_a   1.000
_cell.length_b   1.000
_cell.length_c   1.000
_cell.angle_alpha   90.00
_cell.angle_beta   90.00
_cell.angle_gamma   90.00
#
_symmetry.space_group_name_H-M   'P 1'
#
loop_
_entity.id
_entity.type
_entity.pdbx_description
1 polymer ?
#
loop_
_entity_poly.entity_id
_entity_poly.type
_entity_poly.pdbx_seq_one_letter_code
_entity_poly.pdbx_strand_id
1 'polypeptide(L)'
;MRARLTILAVAIAAAPAAAQTAATSLAPRVPPSGLRAKSPVVATGLSMLLPGAGQMYVGDRRRGREMTIIAIAGGAVGFLGLANGISDGDSKTAPVLLIGGLGTYVVTWVCSVVDAPFAARRHNARLR
;
A
#
# COMPACT_ATOMS: atom_id res chain seq x y z
N MET A 1 8.88 42.18 12.14
CA MET A 1 8.72 41.42 10.87
C MET A 1 9.83 40.38 10.75
N ARG A 2 9.46 39.10 10.57
CA ARG A 2 10.09 38.03 9.76
C ARG A 2 9.90 36.66 10.45
N ALA A 3 8.74 36.06 10.19
CA ALA A 3 8.46 34.66 10.47
C ALA A 3 9.36 33.78 9.60
N ARG A 4 10.09 32.84 10.20
CA ARG A 4 10.88 31.85 9.47
C ARG A 4 10.02 30.60 9.26
N LEU A 5 9.61 30.42 8.01
CA LEU A 5 8.80 29.33 7.50
C LEU A 5 9.74 28.14 7.19
N THR A 6 9.77 27.12 8.04
CA THR A 6 10.58 25.91 7.79
C THR A 6 9.72 24.89 7.04
N ILE A 7 9.75 24.96 5.71
CA ILE A 7 9.27 23.88 4.83
C ILE A 7 10.48 22.96 4.63
N LEU A 8 10.41 21.70 5.08
CA LEU A 8 11.41 20.69 4.72
C LEU A 8 10.77 19.47 4.05
N ALA A 9 10.83 19.55 2.72
CA ALA A 9 10.97 18.48 1.72
C ALA A 9 10.79 17.03 2.17
N VAL A 10 9.70 16.40 1.71
CA VAL A 10 9.59 14.95 1.55
C VAL A 10 10.47 14.55 0.36
N ALA A 11 11.59 13.91 0.65
CA ALA A 11 12.47 13.34 -0.37
C ALA A 11 11.80 12.11 -1.00
N ILE A 12 11.31 12.28 -2.22
CA ILE A 12 10.94 11.17 -3.12
C ILE A 12 12.26 10.57 -3.62
N ALA A 13 12.71 9.49 -2.98
CA ALA A 13 13.82 8.71 -3.49
C ALA A 13 13.37 7.94 -4.74
N ALA A 14 13.76 8.45 -5.90
CA ALA A 14 13.71 7.73 -7.16
C ALA A 14 14.62 6.50 -7.08
N ALA A 15 14.04 5.30 -7.16
CA ALA A 15 14.81 4.07 -7.31
C ALA A 15 15.31 3.94 -8.76
N PRO A 16 16.57 3.52 -8.98
CA PRO A 16 17.17 3.50 -10.30
C PRO A 16 16.59 2.39 -11.18
N ALA A 17 16.38 2.74 -12.44
CA ALA A 17 15.95 1.90 -13.55
C ALA A 17 17.05 0.89 -13.98
N ALA A 18 17.39 -0.05 -13.11
CA ALA A 18 18.41 -1.08 -13.38
C ALA A 18 17.97 -2.46 -12.85
N ALA A 19 16.85 -2.97 -13.37
CA ALA A 19 16.50 -4.37 -13.16
C ALA A 19 15.58 -4.84 -14.29
N GLN A 20 16.15 -5.34 -15.39
CA GLN A 20 15.63 -6.47 -16.18
C GLN A 20 16.44 -6.63 -17.46
N THR A 21 17.68 -7.11 -17.31
CA THR A 21 18.34 -7.80 -18.42
C THR A 21 17.72 -9.20 -18.49
N ALA A 22 17.13 -9.49 -19.65
CA ALA A 22 16.47 -10.73 -19.98
C ALA A 22 17.46 -11.91 -19.93
N ALA A 23 17.07 -12.97 -19.21
CA ALA A 23 17.53 -14.32 -19.48
C ALA A 23 16.29 -15.23 -19.47
N THR A 24 15.71 -15.36 -20.65
CA THR A 24 14.62 -16.27 -21.00
C THR A 24 15.07 -17.71 -20.77
N SER A 25 14.48 -18.36 -19.76
CA SER A 25 14.55 -19.81 -19.58
C SER A 25 13.26 -20.42 -20.13
N LEU A 26 13.35 -21.03 -21.31
CA LEU A 26 12.28 -21.73 -22.04
C LEU A 26 12.10 -23.19 -21.56
N ALA A 27 12.13 -23.43 -20.25
CA ALA A 27 11.65 -24.71 -19.72
C ALA A 27 10.13 -24.61 -19.55
N PRO A 28 9.33 -25.60 -20.00
CA PRO A 28 7.96 -25.74 -19.56
C PRO A 28 7.99 -25.90 -18.04
N ARG A 29 7.73 -24.82 -17.31
CA ARG A 29 7.59 -24.88 -15.86
C ARG A 29 6.28 -25.63 -15.61
N VAL A 30 6.38 -26.94 -15.42
CA VAL A 30 5.35 -27.66 -14.66
C VAL A 30 5.21 -26.87 -13.36
N PRO A 31 4.07 -26.20 -13.12
CA PRO A 31 3.92 -25.42 -11.91
C PRO A 31 4.17 -26.39 -10.74
N PRO A 32 5.04 -26.04 -9.78
CA PRO A 32 5.23 -26.88 -8.60
C PRO A 32 3.85 -27.18 -8.03
N SER A 33 3.59 -28.46 -7.75
CA SER A 33 2.29 -29.07 -7.49
C SER A 33 1.47 -28.52 -6.30
N GLY A 34 1.80 -27.32 -5.81
CA GLY A 34 1.07 -26.55 -4.80
C GLY A 34 0.66 -25.13 -5.22
N LEU A 35 1.06 -24.62 -6.40
CA LEU A 35 0.64 -23.28 -6.85
C LEU A 35 -0.72 -23.34 -7.56
N ARG A 36 -1.79 -23.15 -6.79
CA ARG A 36 -3.18 -23.06 -7.32
C ARG A 36 -3.51 -21.65 -7.80
N ALA A 37 -4.30 -21.59 -8.87
CA ALA A 37 -4.92 -20.34 -9.32
C ALA A 37 -5.69 -19.66 -8.18
N LYS A 38 -5.52 -18.36 -8.07
CA LYS A 38 -6.11 -17.52 -7.02
C LYS A 38 -7.29 -16.73 -7.57
N SER A 39 -8.34 -16.58 -6.77
CA SER A 39 -9.53 -15.82 -7.18
C SER A 39 -9.29 -14.31 -7.04
N PRO A 40 -9.46 -13.50 -8.12
CA PRO A 40 -9.39 -12.05 -8.05
C PRO A 40 -10.46 -11.43 -7.15
N VAL A 41 -11.63 -12.05 -7.07
CA VAL A 41 -12.75 -11.58 -6.23
C VAL A 41 -12.39 -11.70 -4.75
N VAL A 42 -11.83 -12.85 -4.35
CA VAL A 42 -11.37 -13.07 -2.97
C VAL A 42 -10.24 -12.10 -2.63
N ALA A 43 -9.27 -11.89 -3.54
CA ALA A 43 -8.20 -10.92 -3.33
C ALA A 43 -8.75 -9.50 -3.11
N THR A 44 -9.72 -9.09 -3.92
CA THR A 44 -10.36 -7.76 -3.80
C THR A 44 -11.11 -7.63 -2.46
N GLY A 45 -11.91 -8.64 -2.10
CA GLY A 45 -12.66 -8.65 -0.84
C GLY A 45 -11.74 -8.59 0.38
N LEU A 46 -10.60 -9.29 0.35
CA LEU A 46 -9.60 -9.20 1.41
C LEU A 46 -8.99 -7.79 1.51
N SER A 47 -8.66 -7.16 0.37
CA SER A 47 -8.15 -5.79 0.38
C SER A 47 -9.17 -4.74 0.81
N MET A 48 -10.48 -5.00 0.63
CA MET A 48 -11.53 -4.14 1.18
C MET A 48 -11.56 -4.19 2.71
N LEU A 49 -11.35 -5.37 3.31
CA LEU A 49 -11.31 -5.52 4.76
C LEU A 49 -10.02 -4.96 5.37
N LEU A 50 -8.88 -5.22 4.73
CA LEU A 50 -7.58 -4.78 5.22
C LEU A 50 -6.66 -4.37 4.06
N PRO A 51 -6.17 -3.11 4.04
CA PRO A 51 -5.20 -2.68 3.05
C PRO A 51 -3.99 -3.63 2.97
N GLY A 52 -3.72 -4.16 1.78
CA GLY A 52 -2.62 -5.05 1.47
C GLY A 52 -2.92 -6.55 1.56
N ALA A 53 -4.06 -6.95 2.13
CA ALA A 53 -4.38 -8.36 2.35
C ALA A 53 -4.62 -9.15 1.06
N GLY A 54 -5.22 -8.55 0.03
CA GLY A 54 -5.41 -9.19 -1.27
C GLY A 54 -4.09 -9.55 -1.96
N GLN A 55 -3.09 -8.66 -1.86
CA GLN A 55 -1.74 -8.89 -2.36
C GLN A 55 -1.03 -10.01 -1.60
N MET A 56 -1.18 -10.06 -0.27
CA MET A 56 -0.62 -11.14 0.55
C MET A 56 -1.26 -12.50 0.24
N TYR A 57 -2.57 -12.54 -0.01
CA TYR A 57 -3.31 -13.75 -0.38
C TYR A 57 -2.80 -14.39 -1.67
N VAL A 58 -2.42 -13.58 -2.66
CA VAL A 58 -1.84 -14.07 -3.93
C VAL A 58 -0.34 -14.36 -3.84
N GLY A 59 0.27 -14.19 -2.67
CA GLY A 59 1.67 -14.46 -2.42
C GLY A 59 2.61 -13.27 -2.67
N ASP A 60 2.11 -12.10 -3.09
CA ASP A 60 2.91 -10.88 -3.21
C ASP A 60 3.05 -10.20 -1.84
N ARG A 61 3.80 -10.86 -0.96
CA ARG A 61 3.99 -10.44 0.44
C ARG A 61 4.68 -9.09 0.57
N ARG A 62 5.60 -8.77 -0.35
CA ARG A 62 6.33 -7.49 -0.32
C ARG A 62 5.37 -6.34 -0.57
N ARG A 63 4.58 -6.41 -1.66
CA ARG A 63 3.63 -5.36 -2.01
C ARG A 63 2.51 -5.23 -0.97
N GLY A 64 1.98 -6.37 -0.51
CA GLY A 64 0.96 -6.38 0.53
C GLY A 64 1.46 -5.71 1.81
N ARG A 65 2.66 -6.06 2.28
CA ARG A 65 3.24 -5.49 3.50
C ARG A 65 3.51 -3.99 3.38
N GLU A 66 4.00 -3.52 2.23
CA GLU A 66 4.20 -2.09 1.98
C GLU A 66 2.88 -1.31 2.13
N MET A 67 1.80 -1.78 1.49
CA MET A 67 0.49 -1.14 1.59
C MET A 67 -0.07 -1.18 3.02
N THR A 68 0.07 -2.30 3.72
CA THR A 68 -0.39 -2.42 5.11
C THR A 68 0.35 -1.45 6.03
N ILE A 69 1.68 -1.35 5.92
CA ILE A 69 2.49 -0.44 6.75
C ILE A 69 2.10 1.02 6.49
N ILE A 70 1.98 1.43 5.22
CA ILE A 70 1.60 2.80 4.86
C ILE A 70 0.20 3.12 5.39
N ALA A 71 -0.75 2.20 5.24
CA ALA A 71 -2.09 2.40 5.76
C ALA A 71 -2.08 2.53 7.29
N ILE A 72 -1.43 1.63 8.03
CA ILE A 72 -1.35 1.70 9.49
C ILE A 72 -0.70 3.01 9.93
N ALA A 73 0.41 3.42 9.29
CA ALA A 73 1.08 4.67 9.61
C ALA A 73 0.17 5.88 9.36
N GLY A 74 -0.50 5.96 8.21
CA GLY A 74 -1.47 7.02 7.90
C GLY A 74 -2.62 7.05 8.90
N GLY A 75 -3.22 5.89 9.18
CA GLY A 75 -4.30 5.76 10.16
C GLY A 75 -3.88 6.20 11.57
N ALA A 76 -2.68 5.81 12.02
CA ALA A 76 -2.14 6.24 13.31
C ALA A 76 -1.91 7.76 13.37
N VAL A 77 -1.36 8.37 12.32
CA VAL A 77 -1.20 9.83 12.22
C VAL A 77 -2.56 10.53 12.25
N GLY A 78 -3.55 10.00 11.52
CA GLY A 78 -4.90 10.53 11.49
C GLY A 78 -5.58 10.47 12.86
N PHE A 79 -5.42 9.33 13.55
CA PHE A 79 -5.92 9.12 14.90
C PHE A 79 -5.27 10.08 15.91
N LEU A 80 -3.95 10.29 15.82
CA LEU A 80 -3.26 11.30 16.63
C LEU A 80 -3.78 12.71 16.36
N GLY A 81 -4.05 13.05 15.10
CA GLY A 81 -4.69 14.32 14.74
C GLY A 81 -6.06 14.49 15.41
N LEU A 82 -6.89 13.45 15.38
CA LEU A 82 -8.19 13.43 16.05
C LEU A 82 -8.07 13.57 17.57
N ALA A 83 -7.20 12.77 18.20
CA ALA A 83 -7.00 12.78 19.64
C ALA A 83 -6.53 14.15 20.14
N ASN A 84 -5.59 14.77 19.43
CA ASN A 84 -5.12 16.12 19.74
C ASN A 84 -6.22 17.17 19.54
N GLY A 85 -7.05 17.05 18.50
CA GLY A 85 -8.16 17.97 18.27
C GLY A 85 -9.27 17.89 19.34
N ILE A 86 -9.51 16.70 19.90
CA ILE A 86 -10.46 16.51 21.00
C ILE A 86 -9.88 17.03 22.33
N SER A 87 -8.58 16.82 22.57
CA SER A 87 -7.94 17.21 23.83
C SER A 87 -7.60 18.70 23.91
N ASP A 88 -7.23 19.31 22.78
CA ASP A 88 -6.75 20.69 22.72
C ASP A 88 -7.38 21.38 21.51
N GLY A 89 -8.56 21.95 21.73
CA GLY A 89 -9.45 22.49 20.69
C GLY A 89 -8.85 23.65 19.88
N ASP A 90 -7.72 24.21 20.30
CA ASP A 90 -7.02 25.31 19.62
C ASP A 90 -5.77 24.84 18.83
N SER A 91 -5.53 23.52 18.80
CA SER A 91 -4.37 22.94 18.14
C SER A 91 -4.44 23.06 16.61
N LYS A 92 -3.63 23.95 16.05
CA LYS A 92 -3.50 24.15 14.59
C LYS A 92 -2.90 22.95 13.85
N THR A 93 -2.21 22.05 14.56
CA THR A 93 -1.59 20.86 13.97
C THR A 93 -2.57 19.69 13.87
N ALA A 94 -3.58 19.62 14.75
CA ALA A 94 -4.60 18.59 14.75
C ALA A 94 -5.30 18.37 13.39
N PRO A 95 -5.84 19.41 12.71
CA PRO A 95 -6.51 19.22 11.43
C PRO A 95 -5.56 18.75 10.33
N VAL A 96 -4.29 19.20 10.35
CA VAL A 96 -3.28 18.78 9.36
C VAL A 96 -2.93 17.30 9.53
N LEU A 97 -2.71 16.85 10.77
CA LEU A 97 -2.44 15.43 11.07
C LEU A 97 -3.64 14.55 10.74
N LEU A 98 -4.85 15.01 11.08
CA LEU A 98 -6.09 14.29 10.80
C LEU A 98 -6.28 14.09 9.29
N ILE A 99 -6.27 15.18 8.52
CA ILE A 99 -6.50 15.15 7.07
C ILE A 99 -5.36 14.41 6.37
N GLY A 100 -4.09 14.69 6.73
CA GLY A 100 -2.94 14.04 6.12
C GLY A 100 -2.89 12.54 6.40
N GLY A 101 -3.10 12.14 7.65
CA GLY A 101 -3.11 10.74 8.05
C GLY A 101 -4.28 9.96 7.48
N LEU A 102 -5.50 10.46 7.66
CA LEU A 102 -6.72 9.81 7.13
C LEU A 102 -6.70 9.78 5.60
N GLY A 103 -6.27 10.87 4.95
CA GLY A 103 -6.12 10.92 3.50
C GLY A 103 -5.13 9.86 2.99
N THR A 104 -3.97 9.73 3.65
CA THR A 104 -2.99 8.68 3.32
C THR A 104 -3.58 7.28 3.48
N TYR A 105 -4.31 7.03 4.58
CA TYR A 105 -4.99 5.76 4.81
C TYR A 105 -6.00 5.44 3.69
N VAL A 106 -6.91 6.37 3.38
CA VAL A 106 -7.96 6.18 2.37
C VAL A 106 -7.36 5.96 0.98
N VAL A 107 -6.39 6.78 0.57
CA VAL A 107 -5.70 6.61 -0.73
C VAL A 107 -5.03 5.24 -0.80
N THR A 108 -4.33 4.84 0.26
CA THR A 108 -3.66 3.52 0.30
C THR A 108 -4.66 2.37 0.25
N TRP A 109 -5.80 2.49 0.95
CA TRP A 109 -6.87 1.51 0.94
C TRP A 109 -7.47 1.34 -0.47
N VAL A 110 -7.84 2.44 -1.13
CA VAL A 110 -8.36 2.42 -2.51
C VAL A 110 -7.35 1.81 -3.47
N CYS A 111 -6.08 2.26 -3.40
CA CYS A 111 -5.01 1.69 -4.23
C CYS A 111 -4.83 0.19 -3.99
N SER A 112 -4.98 -0.29 -2.75
CA SER A 112 -4.89 -1.71 -2.43
C SER A 112 -6.04 -2.52 -3.02
N VAL A 113 -7.28 -2.02 -2.91
CA VAL A 113 -8.48 -2.66 -3.47
C VAL A 113 -8.36 -2.77 -5.00
N VAL A 114 -7.90 -1.71 -5.66
CA VAL A 114 -7.74 -1.69 -7.13
C VAL A 114 -6.60 -2.59 -7.59
N ASP A 115 -5.47 -2.64 -6.89
CA ASP A 115 -4.30 -3.46 -7.30
C ASP A 115 -4.49 -4.96 -7.02
N ALA A 116 -5.30 -5.35 -6.02
CA ALA A 116 -5.54 -6.75 -5.64
C ALA A 116 -6.00 -7.67 -6.79
N PRO A 117 -7.02 -7.33 -7.62
CA PRO A 117 -7.43 -8.18 -8.74
C PRO A 117 -6.34 -8.30 -9.81
N PHE A 118 -5.56 -7.24 -10.06
CA PHE A 118 -4.43 -7.30 -10.99
C PHE A 118 -3.31 -8.19 -10.45
N ALA A 119 -3.03 -8.15 -9.15
CA ALA A 119 -2.07 -9.04 -8.50
C ALA A 119 -2.48 -10.52 -8.66
N ALA A 120 -3.77 -10.84 -8.49
CA ALA A 120 -4.29 -12.20 -8.74
C ALA A 120 -4.15 -12.63 -10.20
N ARG A 121 -4.47 -11.73 -11.16
CA ARG A 121 -4.31 -12.01 -12.59
C ARG A 121 -2.84 -12.24 -12.97
N ARG A 122 -1.92 -11.40 -12.46
CA ARG A 122 -0.47 -11.57 -12.64
C ARG A 122 0.02 -12.89 -12.05
N HIS A 123 -0.48 -13.29 -10.89
CA HIS A 123 -0.15 -14.60 -10.29
C HIS A 123 -0.61 -15.75 -11.19
N ASN A 124 -1.89 -15.74 -11.60
CA ASN A 124 -2.46 -16.80 -12.44
C ASN A 124 -1.79 -16.89 -13.81
N ALA A 125 -1.38 -15.77 -14.39
CA ALA A 125 -0.64 -15.74 -15.66
C ALA A 125 0.74 -16.41 -15.56
N ARG A 126 1.36 -16.48 -14.37
CA ARG A 126 2.64 -17.19 -14.15
C ARG A 126 2.48 -18.70 -13.98
N LEU A 127 1.24 -19.18 -13.85
CA LEU A 127 0.92 -20.61 -13.72
C LEU A 127 0.55 -21.27 -15.06
N ARG A 128 0.43 -20.47 -16.12
CA ARG A 128 0.20 -20.91 -17.49
C ARG A 128 1.51 -20.89 -18.25
#